data_AF-A0A6L5Y0K8-F1
#
_entry.id   AF-A0A6L5Y0K8-F1
#
_cell.length_a   1.000
_cell.length_b   1.000
_cell.length_c   1.000
_cell.angle_alpha   90.00
_cell.angle_beta   90.00
_cell.angle_gamma   90.00
#
_symmetry.space_group_name_H-M   'P 1'
#
loop_
_entity.id
_entity.type
_entity.pdbx_description
1 polymer ?
#
loop_
_entity_poly.entity_id
_entity_poly.type
_entity_poly.pdbx_seq_one_letter_code
_entity_poly.pdbx_strand_id
1 'polypeptide(L)' 'MEQTEKQTTDKEQCPHIKKKIGRTTYNVAIHFSKTSKETMTDKINRLILHDINSEDFS' A
#
# COMPACT_ATOMS: atom_id res chain seq x y z
N MET A 1 20.64 32.78 2.61
CA MET A 1 21.63 31.71 2.36
C MET A 1 21.36 30.61 3.37
N GLU A 2 21.43 29.35 2.91
CA GLU A 2 21.44 28.09 3.68
C GLU A 2 20.27 27.83 4.66
N GLN A 3 19.26 27.02 4.33
CA GLN A 3 19.24 25.54 4.31
C GLN A 3 19.77 24.85 5.58
N THR A 4 18.87 24.22 6.34
CA THR A 4 18.98 22.80 6.76
C THR A 4 17.67 22.34 7.41
N GLU A 5 16.74 21.86 6.58
CA GLU A 5 15.51 21.20 7.01
C GLU A 5 15.83 19.73 7.36
N LYS A 6 15.85 19.41 8.65
CA LYS A 6 16.01 18.04 9.14
C LYS A 6 14.69 17.29 8.94
N GLN A 7 14.59 16.55 7.83
CA GLN A 7 13.50 15.62 7.58
C GLN A 7 13.62 14.41 8.52
N THR A 8 12.97 14.50 9.68
CA THR A 8 12.78 13.38 10.60
C THR A 8 11.86 12.34 9.95
N THR A 9 12.37 11.12 9.83
CA THR A 9 11.69 9.96 9.27
C THR A 9 10.66 9.43 10.27
N ASP A 10 9.42 9.89 10.12
CA ASP A 10 8.25 9.37 10.84
C ASP A 10 8.04 7.88 10.51
N LYS A 11 8.53 7.01 11.41
CA LYS A 11 8.37 5.56 11.39
C LYS A 11 7.32 5.08 12.41
N GLU A 12 6.61 5.99 13.06
CA GLU A 12 5.61 5.66 14.07
C GLU A 12 4.21 5.52 13.44
N GLN A 13 3.55 4.40 13.71
CA GLN A 13 2.25 3.99 13.15
C GLN A 13 2.17 3.80 11.61
N CYS A 14 3.03 2.95 11.02
CA CYS A 14 2.55 2.19 9.86
C CYS A 14 1.44 1.23 10.34
N PRO A 15 0.20 1.34 9.87
CA PRO A 15 -0.86 0.44 10.31
C PRO A 15 -0.53 -0.99 9.87
N HIS A 16 -0.75 -1.94 10.75
CA HIS A 16 -0.42 -3.34 10.54
C HIS A 16 -1.63 -4.22 10.81
N ILE A 17 -1.81 -5.24 9.97
CA ILE A 17 -2.88 -6.23 10.09
C ILE A 17 -2.24 -7.55 10.52
N LYS A 18 -2.79 -8.19 11.56
CA LYS A 18 -2.39 -9.55 11.94
C LYS A 18 -3.38 -10.55 11.37
N LYS A 19 -2.90 -11.53 10.61
CA LYS A 19 -3.73 -12.59 10.03
C LYS A 19 -3.10 -13.95 10.30
N LYS A 20 -3.89 -14.88 10.83
CA LYS A 20 -3.48 -16.28 10.97
C LYS A 20 -3.96 -17.08 9.75
N ILE A 21 -3.04 -17.77 9.10
CA ILE A 21 -3.31 -18.69 7.98
C ILE A 21 -2.64 -20.02 8.33
N GLY A 22 -3.45 -21.07 8.51
CA GLY A 22 -2.99 -22.34 9.05
C GLY A 22 -2.41 -22.19 10.46
N ARG A 23 -1.15 -22.63 10.66
CA ARG A 23 -0.43 -22.53 11.93
C ARG A 23 0.39 -21.23 12.08
N THR A 24 0.51 -20.44 11.03
CA THR A 24 1.38 -19.27 11.00
C THR A 24 0.59 -17.98 11.15
N THR A 25 1.07 -17.07 11.99
CA THR A 25 0.53 -15.72 12.14
C THR A 25 1.41 -14.75 11.37
N TYR A 26 0.82 -14.10 10.37
CA TYR A 26 1.46 -13.10 9.54
C TYR A 26 1.14 -11.70 10.08
N ASN A 27 2.17 -10.88 10.25
CA ASN A 27 2.04 -9.45 10.50
C ASN A 27 2.27 -8.73 9.17
N VAL A 28 1.22 -8.12 8.62
CA VAL A 28 1.26 -7.43 7.33
C VAL A 28 1.33 -5.93 7.62
N ALA A 29 2.42 -5.28 7.24
CA ALA A 29 2.55 -3.83 7.32
C ALA A 29 1.93 -3.17 6.09
N ILE A 30 1.14 -2.12 6.29
CA ILE A 30 0.54 -1.33 5.20
C ILE A 30 1.47 -0.16 4.90
N HIS A 31 1.99 -0.11 3.68
CA HIS A 31 2.79 1.01 3.18
C HIS A 31 1.92 1.93 2.34
N PHE A 32 1.67 3.15 2.83
CA PHE A 32 1.11 4.22 2.01
C PHE A 32 2.25 4.94 1.31
N SER A 33 2.26 4.88 -0.01
CA SER A 33 3.25 5.63 -0.80
C SER A 33 3.01 7.13 -0.60
N LYS A 34 4.06 7.85 -0.14
CA LYS A 34 4.02 9.30 0.07
C LYS A 34 3.89 10.10 -1.24
N THR A 35 4.27 9.49 -2.37
CA THR A 35 4.28 10.13 -3.69
C THR A 35 3.12 9.69 -4.57
N SER A 36 2.31 8.73 -4.10
CA SER A 36 1.17 8.25 -4.86
C SER A 36 0.08 9.32 -4.87
N LYS A 37 -0.15 9.91 -6.04
CA LYS A 37 -1.32 10.75 -6.32
C LYS A 37 -2.56 9.93 -6.68
N GLU A 38 -2.43 8.61 -6.73
CA GLU A 38 -3.52 7.67 -7.02
C GLU A 38 -4.62 7.82 -5.95
N THR A 39 -5.82 8.17 -6.37
CA THR A 39 -6.98 8.25 -5.49
C THR A 39 -7.58 6.86 -5.26
N MET A 40 -8.45 6.70 -4.26
CA MET A 40 -9.19 5.45 -4.05
C MET A 40 -9.99 5.04 -5.29
N THR A 41 -10.56 6.01 -6.00
CA THR A 41 -11.30 5.79 -7.25
C THR A 41 -10.39 5.25 -8.35
N ASP A 42 -9.21 5.84 -8.55
CA ASP A 42 -8.24 5.37 -9.54
C ASP A 42 -7.81 3.92 -9.26
N LYS A 43 -7.61 3.60 -7.99
CA LYS A 43 -7.21 2.27 -7.55
C LYS A 43 -8.29 1.21 -7.78
N ILE A 44 -9.54 1.54 -7.47
CA ILE A 44 -10.70 0.65 -7.71
C ILE A 44 -10.87 0.41 -9.21
N ASN A 45 -10.81 1.47 -10.02
CA ASN A 45 -10.93 1.35 -11.48
C ASN A 45 -9.82 0.47 -12.06
N ARG A 46 -8.57 0.66 -11.61
CA ARG A 46 -7.45 -0.17 -12.07
C ARG A 46 -7.61 -1.64 -11.70
N LEU A 47 -8.08 -1.95 -10.48
CA LEU A 47 -8.33 -3.34 -10.06
C LEU A 47 -9.41 -4.00 -10.93
N ILE A 48 -10.53 -3.31 -11.14
CA ILE A 48 -11.61 -3.81 -12.01
C ILE A 48 -11.10 -4.01 -13.45
N LEU A 49 -10.37 -3.04 -13.99
CA LEU A 49 -9.78 -3.13 -15.33
C LEU A 49 -8.76 -4.27 -15.41
N HIS A 50 -7.93 -4.48 -14.39
CA HIS A 50 -7.01 -5.59 -14.35
C HIS A 50 -7.75 -6.93 -14.35
N ASP A 51 -8.80 -7.07 -13.56
CA ASP A 51 -9.56 -8.32 -13.45
C ASP A 51 -10.33 -8.66 -14.74
N ILE A 52 -10.83 -7.66 -15.48
CA ILE A 52 -11.48 -7.92 -16.79
C ILE A 52 -10.47 -8.18 -17.91
N ASN A 53 -9.27 -7.61 -17.83
CA ASN A 53 -8.22 -7.74 -18.87
C ASN A 53 -7.28 -8.90 -18.61
N SER A 54 -7.23 -9.38 -17.37
CA SER A 54 -6.59 -10.64 -17.01
C SER A 54 -7.51 -11.74 -17.53
N GLU A 55 -7.33 -12.09 -18.81
CA GLU A 55 -7.99 -13.22 -19.50
C GLU A 55 -7.58 -14.57 -18.88
N ASP A 56 -7.82 -14.78 -17.59
CA ASP A 56 -7.63 -16.06 -16.89
C ASP A 56 -8.95 -16.87 -16.89
N PHE A 57 -9.56 -16.95 -18.08
CA PHE A 57 -10.53 -17.98 -18.47
C PHE A 57 -9.98 -18.73 -19.70
N SER A 58 -8.73 -19.17 -19.63
CA SER A 58 -8.12 -20.08 -20.62
C SER A 58 -7.86 -21.45 -20.00
#